data_AF-A0AAD6DH32-F1
#
_entry.id   AF-A0AAD6DH32-F1
#
_cell.length_a   1.000
_cell.length_b   1.000
_cell.length_c   1.000
_cell.angle_alpha   90.00
_cell.angle_beta   90.00
_cell.angle_gamma   90.00
#
_symmetry.space_group_name_H-M   'P 1'
#
loop_
_entity.id
_entity.type
_entity.pdbx_description
1 polymer ?
#
loop_
_entity_poly.entity_id
_entity_poly.type
_entity_poly.pdbx_seq_one_letter_code
_entity_poly.pdbx_strand_id
1 'polypeptide(L)'
;MMDLPPPNFSFSLPSLNDGLHLECRVYLPTELQNIQTATLWNPRGAIVAHPYARLGGCYDDPVVSFIGGELLQTGYLVGTFNFRGAGASEGQTSWTAKSELEDYVAFYGFMLQYLQRLRHAFAKNQLHESETPDGDSNDGIRLILGGYSFGSLIASHAPDVEVLQDIFRSSTKSPSTKSIGEIGNVARKIATASTRHLGPANPDQFVQETAADDSDSDFQPRASPSVSIAYLLVSPLLPPVSHFLTCFSTLSLNVGTGKRIQVRPDHQLSTHSTLALYGDQDIFTSAPKLQRWSAELGRVPQSRFQGCEIGGAGHFWREDGVETRVRNHLREWLHRI
;
A
#
# COMPACT_ATOMS: atom_id res chain seq x y z
N MET A 1 -12.33 17.11 10.55
CA MET A 1 -11.67 15.91 10.01
C MET A 1 -12.21 15.70 8.61
N MET A 2 -11.39 15.26 7.65
CA MET A 2 -11.87 14.99 6.29
C MET A 2 -11.71 13.51 5.99
N ASP A 3 -12.74 12.98 5.37
CA ASP A 3 -12.73 11.72 4.66
C ASP A 3 -11.93 11.83 3.37
N LEU A 4 -11.76 10.72 2.66
CA LEU A 4 -11.12 10.75 1.34
C LEU A 4 -11.93 11.67 0.39
N PRO A 5 -11.28 12.62 -0.30
CA PRO A 5 -11.91 13.40 -1.36
C PRO A 5 -12.16 12.51 -2.60
N PRO A 6 -12.79 13.03 -3.68
CA PRO A 6 -12.79 12.34 -4.96
C PRO A 6 -11.37 11.97 -5.41
N PRO A 7 -11.17 10.79 -6.03
CA PRO A 7 -9.84 10.33 -6.43
C PRO A 7 -9.23 11.21 -7.51
N ASN A 8 -7.91 11.42 -7.44
CA ASN A 8 -7.17 12.10 -8.51
C ASN A 8 -7.10 11.24 -9.77
N PHE A 9 -6.98 9.92 -9.60
CA PHE A 9 -7.00 8.97 -10.69
C PHE A 9 -7.82 7.74 -10.32
N SER A 10 -8.69 7.33 -11.24
CA SER A 10 -9.37 6.03 -11.23
C SER A 10 -8.92 5.25 -12.46
N PHE A 11 -8.55 3.98 -12.28
CA PHE A 11 -7.94 3.15 -13.30
C PHE A 11 -8.16 1.66 -13.00
N SER A 12 -7.74 0.80 -13.93
CA SER A 12 -7.77 -0.65 -13.75
C SER A 12 -6.35 -1.21 -13.70
N LEU A 13 -6.14 -2.25 -12.89
CA LEU A 13 -4.93 -3.07 -12.92
C LEU A 13 -5.29 -4.54 -13.13
N PRO A 14 -4.46 -5.31 -13.86
CA PRO A 14 -4.63 -6.76 -13.93
C PRO A 14 -4.17 -7.43 -12.62
N SER A 15 -5.00 -8.33 -12.11
CA SER A 15 -4.66 -9.29 -11.06
C SER A 15 -3.43 -10.12 -11.45
N LEU A 16 -2.55 -10.41 -10.48
CA LEU A 16 -1.41 -11.31 -10.71
C LEU A 16 -1.81 -12.78 -10.79
N ASN A 17 -3.00 -13.14 -10.31
CA ASN A 17 -3.51 -14.52 -10.31
C ASN A 17 -3.97 -14.97 -11.71
N ASP A 18 -4.70 -14.10 -12.40
CA ASP A 18 -5.47 -14.45 -13.61
C ASP A 18 -5.61 -13.29 -14.62
N GLY A 19 -5.08 -12.11 -14.33
CA GLY A 19 -5.17 -10.95 -15.21
C GLY A 19 -6.54 -10.25 -15.20
N LEU A 20 -7.46 -10.65 -14.33
CA LEU A 20 -8.74 -9.97 -14.16
C LEU A 20 -8.55 -8.52 -13.73
N HIS A 21 -9.43 -7.64 -14.20
CA HIS A 21 -9.35 -6.22 -13.93
C HIS A 21 -9.83 -5.85 -12.54
N LEU A 22 -8.98 -5.12 -11.82
CA LEU A 22 -9.24 -4.60 -10.47
C LEU A 22 -9.44 -3.09 -10.54
N GLU A 23 -10.54 -2.62 -9.99
CA GLU A 23 -10.86 -1.19 -9.91
C GLU A 23 -9.98 -0.51 -8.86
N CYS A 24 -9.20 0.48 -9.28
CA CYS A 24 -8.14 1.11 -8.49
C CYS A 24 -8.30 2.63 -8.46
N ARG A 25 -7.91 3.24 -7.35
CA ARG A 25 -7.89 4.69 -7.13
C ARG A 25 -6.61 5.13 -6.44
N VAL A 26 -6.14 6.33 -6.78
CA VAL A 26 -5.10 7.02 -6.00
C VAL A 26 -5.50 8.46 -5.68
N TYR A 27 -5.06 8.93 -4.52
CA TYR A 27 -5.29 10.26 -3.97
C TYR A 27 -3.93 10.90 -3.70
N LEU A 28 -3.72 12.08 -4.28
CA LEU A 28 -2.49 12.84 -4.14
C LEU A 28 -2.60 13.80 -2.95
N PRO A 29 -1.59 13.85 -2.08
CA PRO A 29 -1.56 14.83 -1.01
C PRO A 29 -1.36 16.24 -1.60
N THR A 30 -1.77 17.26 -0.85
CA THR A 30 -1.76 18.65 -1.32
C THR A 30 -0.38 19.16 -1.73
N GLU A 31 0.67 18.60 -1.14
CA GLU A 31 2.08 18.89 -1.41
C GLU A 31 2.45 18.57 -2.86
N LEU A 32 1.78 17.61 -3.50
CA LEU A 32 2.03 17.25 -4.90
C LEU A 32 1.28 18.14 -5.90
N GLN A 33 0.52 19.14 -5.44
CA GLN A 33 -0.22 20.06 -6.32
C GLN A 33 0.62 21.25 -6.79
N ASN A 34 1.74 21.56 -6.11
CA ASN A 34 2.64 22.67 -6.41
C ASN A 34 4.09 22.18 -6.56
N ILE A 35 4.83 22.68 -7.55
CA ILE A 35 6.19 22.22 -7.86
C ILE A 35 7.17 22.45 -6.70
N GLN A 36 7.05 23.57 -5.99
CA GLN A 36 7.95 23.92 -4.88
C GLN A 36 7.79 22.95 -3.70
N THR A 37 6.55 22.55 -3.41
CA THR A 37 6.26 21.58 -2.35
C THR A 37 6.50 20.15 -2.81
N ALA A 38 6.29 19.85 -4.09
CA ALA A 38 6.48 18.53 -4.66
C ALA A 38 7.96 18.13 -4.73
N THR A 39 8.88 19.07 -5.00
CA THR A 39 10.32 18.78 -4.98
C THR A 39 10.81 18.43 -3.58
N LEU A 40 10.22 19.00 -2.53
CA LEU A 40 10.55 18.72 -1.13
C LEU A 40 9.79 17.53 -0.55
N TRP A 41 8.87 16.93 -1.30
CA TRP A 41 8.02 15.86 -0.81
C TRP A 41 8.83 14.57 -0.62
N ASN A 42 8.80 14.05 0.60
CA ASN A 42 9.38 12.75 0.90
C ASN A 42 8.44 11.63 0.39
N PRO A 43 8.88 10.70 -0.48
CA PRO A 43 8.01 9.71 -1.11
C PRO A 43 7.35 8.75 -0.10
N ARG A 44 6.14 9.11 0.33
CA ARG A 44 5.35 8.38 1.32
C ARG A 44 4.05 7.92 0.69
N GLY A 45 3.82 6.61 0.68
CA GLY A 45 2.59 6.01 0.19
C GLY A 45 1.88 5.17 1.25
N ALA A 46 0.59 4.97 1.08
CA ALA A 46 -0.20 4.05 1.89
C ALA A 46 -1.24 3.33 1.03
N ILE A 47 -1.45 2.05 1.30
CA ILE A 47 -2.53 1.24 0.74
C ILE A 47 -3.58 1.05 1.83
N VAL A 48 -4.86 1.27 1.51
CA VAL A 48 -5.97 0.98 2.42
C VAL A 48 -6.93 0.02 1.74
N ALA A 49 -6.78 -1.27 2.01
CA ALA A 49 -7.66 -2.31 1.48
C ALA A 49 -8.97 -2.44 2.28
N HIS A 50 -10.05 -2.75 1.58
CA HIS A 50 -11.40 -2.74 2.12
C HIS A 50 -11.81 -4.07 2.80
N PRO A 51 -12.95 -4.11 3.54
CA PRO A 51 -13.40 -5.32 4.22
C PRO A 51 -14.02 -6.32 3.23
N TYR A 52 -14.55 -7.44 3.71
CA TYR A 52 -14.92 -8.55 2.83
C TYR A 52 -15.99 -8.22 1.79
N ALA A 53 -15.65 -8.42 0.51
CA ALA A 53 -16.50 -8.07 -0.64
C ALA A 53 -17.90 -8.71 -0.60
N ARG A 54 -17.99 -9.99 -0.18
CA ARG A 54 -19.27 -10.72 -0.14
C ARG A 54 -20.27 -10.17 0.89
N LEU A 55 -19.81 -9.37 1.85
CA LEU A 55 -20.66 -8.67 2.80
C LEU A 55 -20.85 -7.18 2.42
N GLY A 56 -20.61 -6.83 1.15
CA GLY A 56 -20.75 -5.48 0.63
C GLY A 56 -19.52 -4.59 0.82
N GLY A 57 -18.39 -5.15 1.27
CA GLY A 57 -17.15 -4.39 1.42
C GLY A 57 -16.60 -3.92 0.07
N CYS A 58 -16.25 -2.64 -0.02
CA CYS A 58 -15.55 -2.04 -1.15
C CYS A 58 -14.72 -0.86 -0.67
N TYR A 59 -13.87 -0.30 -1.53
CA TYR A 59 -13.08 0.88 -1.21
C TYR A 59 -13.87 2.17 -0.87
N ASP A 60 -15.21 2.19 -1.02
CA ASP A 60 -16.10 3.28 -0.62
C ASP A 60 -16.60 3.07 0.83
N ASP A 61 -16.10 2.06 1.54
CA ASP A 61 -16.41 1.80 2.93
C ASP A 61 -16.02 3.01 3.81
N PRO A 62 -16.89 3.46 4.73
CA PRO A 62 -16.61 4.62 5.59
C PRO A 62 -15.30 4.50 6.38
N VAL A 63 -14.92 3.29 6.80
CA VAL A 63 -13.67 3.04 7.53
C VAL A 63 -12.47 3.25 6.62
N VAL A 64 -12.54 2.75 5.39
CA VAL A 64 -11.50 3.00 4.37
C VAL A 64 -11.37 4.50 4.11
N SER A 65 -12.51 5.20 4.00
CA SER A 65 -12.56 6.63 3.72
C SER A 65 -11.93 7.48 4.83
N PHE A 66 -12.30 7.25 6.10
CA PHE A 66 -11.78 8.06 7.19
C PHE A 66 -10.30 7.75 7.48
N ILE A 67 -9.87 6.49 7.39
CA ILE A 67 -8.46 6.09 7.55
C ILE A 67 -7.60 6.68 6.43
N GLY A 68 -8.07 6.54 5.18
CA GLY A 68 -7.42 7.12 4.02
C GLY A 68 -7.33 8.64 4.10
N GLY A 69 -8.39 9.31 4.56
CA GLY A 69 -8.41 10.75 4.75
C GLY A 69 -7.36 11.24 5.76
N GLU A 70 -7.16 10.53 6.87
CA GLU A 70 -6.13 10.86 7.86
C GLU A 70 -4.70 10.65 7.34
N LEU A 71 -4.48 9.56 6.60
CA LEU A 71 -3.20 9.30 5.92
C LEU A 71 -2.88 10.41 4.91
N LEU A 72 -3.86 10.78 4.07
CA LEU A 72 -3.72 11.81 3.06
C LEU A 72 -3.39 13.18 3.67
N GLN A 73 -4.05 13.54 4.78
CA GLN A 73 -3.78 14.78 5.52
C GLN A 73 -2.39 14.81 6.15
N THR A 74 -1.79 13.65 6.42
CA THR A 74 -0.43 13.53 6.96
C THR A 74 0.63 13.49 5.85
N GLY A 75 0.25 13.81 4.61
CA GLY A 75 1.16 13.91 3.46
C GLY A 75 1.46 12.59 2.76
N TYR A 76 0.69 11.52 3.04
CA TYR A 76 0.82 10.25 2.32
C TYR A 76 0.03 10.29 1.01
N LEU A 77 0.62 9.73 -0.05
CA LEU A 77 -0.13 9.32 -1.23
C LEU A 77 -0.92 8.07 -0.91
N VAL A 78 -2.25 8.14 -1.03
CA VAL A 78 -3.13 7.03 -0.65
C VAL A 78 -3.59 6.29 -1.88
N GLY A 79 -3.52 4.96 -1.84
CA GLY A 79 -4.09 4.06 -2.83
C GLY A 79 -5.18 3.20 -2.22
N THR A 80 -6.31 3.08 -2.92
CA THR A 80 -7.40 2.17 -2.57
C THR A 80 -7.79 1.37 -3.81
N PHE A 81 -8.15 0.12 -3.66
CA PHE A 81 -8.57 -0.73 -4.77
C PHE A 81 -9.66 -1.69 -4.30
N ASN A 82 -10.49 -2.15 -5.23
CA ASN A 82 -11.45 -3.21 -4.99
C ASN A 82 -10.81 -4.57 -5.29
N PHE A 83 -10.85 -5.48 -4.32
CA PHE A 83 -10.55 -6.89 -4.56
C PHE A 83 -11.51 -7.46 -5.63
N ARG A 84 -11.13 -8.58 -6.25
CA ARG A 84 -12.01 -9.33 -7.15
C ARG A 84 -13.42 -9.52 -6.56
N GLY A 85 -14.44 -9.29 -7.38
CA GLY A 85 -15.85 -9.40 -7.00
C GLY A 85 -16.39 -8.28 -6.10
N ALA A 86 -15.64 -7.20 -5.85
CA ALA A 86 -16.15 -5.96 -5.24
C ALA A 86 -16.29 -4.86 -6.29
N GLY A 87 -17.34 -4.03 -6.17
CA GLY A 87 -17.55 -2.89 -7.07
C GLY A 87 -17.55 -3.29 -8.54
N ALA A 88 -16.74 -2.60 -9.35
CA ALA A 88 -16.54 -2.93 -10.76
C ALA A 88 -15.36 -3.90 -11.02
N SER A 89 -14.67 -4.40 -9.98
CA SER A 89 -13.62 -5.41 -10.15
C SER A 89 -14.21 -6.72 -10.63
N GLU A 90 -13.56 -7.33 -11.62
CA GLU A 90 -13.98 -8.58 -12.22
C GLU A 90 -13.84 -9.77 -11.24
N GLY A 91 -14.39 -10.92 -11.63
CA GLY A 91 -14.26 -12.17 -10.87
C GLY A 91 -15.16 -12.27 -9.64
N GLN A 92 -14.78 -13.15 -8.72
CA GLN A 92 -15.50 -13.41 -7.48
C GLN A 92 -14.52 -13.66 -6.34
N THR A 93 -14.94 -13.32 -5.12
CA THR A 93 -14.17 -13.56 -3.91
C THR A 93 -13.98 -15.06 -3.66
N SER A 94 -12.73 -15.46 -3.44
CA SER A 94 -12.32 -16.81 -3.12
C SER A 94 -12.53 -17.13 -1.63
N TRP A 95 -12.71 -18.41 -1.35
CA TRP A 95 -12.79 -18.91 0.02
C TRP A 95 -11.42 -19.00 0.71
N THR A 96 -10.33 -18.95 -0.05
CA THR A 96 -8.98 -19.18 0.46
C THR A 96 -8.18 -17.91 0.65
N ALA A 97 -8.69 -16.73 0.25
CA ALA A 97 -7.98 -15.45 0.29
C ALA A 97 -6.68 -15.37 -0.56
N LYS A 98 -6.30 -16.45 -1.26
CA LYS A 98 -5.05 -16.51 -2.02
C LYS A 98 -5.07 -15.56 -3.22
N SER A 99 -6.18 -15.57 -3.94
CA SER A 99 -6.31 -14.76 -5.14
C SER A 99 -6.47 -13.28 -4.78
N GLU A 100 -7.07 -12.97 -3.63
CA GLU A 100 -7.12 -11.63 -3.05
C GLU A 100 -5.74 -11.15 -2.59
N LEU A 101 -4.89 -12.05 -2.08
CA LEU A 101 -3.50 -11.72 -1.79
C LEU A 101 -2.74 -11.35 -3.08
N GLU A 102 -2.96 -12.08 -4.17
CA GLU A 102 -2.34 -11.76 -5.46
C GLU A 102 -2.91 -10.47 -6.08
N ASP A 103 -4.17 -10.12 -5.82
CA ASP A 103 -4.75 -8.80 -6.13
C ASP A 103 -4.06 -7.69 -5.33
N TYR A 104 -3.84 -7.89 -4.02
CA TYR A 104 -3.13 -6.93 -3.17
C TYR A 104 -1.71 -6.72 -3.63
N VAL A 105 -1.01 -7.80 -4.03
CA VAL A 105 0.37 -7.73 -4.52
C VAL A 105 0.46 -7.02 -5.87
N ALA A 106 -0.55 -7.15 -6.74
CA ALA A 106 -0.66 -6.37 -7.97
C ALA A 106 -0.67 -4.86 -7.66
N PHE A 107 -1.55 -4.45 -6.73
CA PHE A 107 -1.69 -3.05 -6.33
C PHE A 107 -0.47 -2.54 -5.55
N TYR A 108 0.15 -3.39 -4.71
CA TYR A 108 1.40 -3.07 -4.01
C TYR A 108 2.55 -2.81 -4.99
N GLY A 109 2.74 -3.69 -5.99
CA GLY A 109 3.73 -3.47 -7.03
C GLY A 109 3.49 -2.18 -7.82
N PHE A 110 2.24 -1.88 -8.16
CA PHE A 110 1.85 -0.60 -8.76
C PHE A 110 2.29 0.58 -7.88
N MET A 111 1.90 0.59 -6.60
CA MET A 111 2.19 1.70 -5.68
C MET A 111 3.69 1.91 -5.52
N LEU A 112 4.48 0.84 -5.40
CA LEU A 112 5.93 0.93 -5.29
C LEU A 112 6.56 1.56 -6.55
N GLN A 113 6.22 1.05 -7.74
CA GLN A 113 6.73 1.60 -9.00
C GLN A 113 6.27 3.04 -9.23
N TYR A 114 5.04 3.36 -8.83
CA TYR A 114 4.49 4.70 -8.95
C TYR A 114 5.26 5.70 -8.07
N LEU A 115 5.50 5.37 -6.80
CA LEU A 115 6.30 6.20 -5.88
C LEU A 115 7.75 6.37 -6.36
N GLN A 116 8.37 5.29 -6.85
CA GLN A 116 9.73 5.35 -7.41
C GLN A 116 9.81 6.32 -8.60
N ARG A 117 8.80 6.34 -9.46
CA ARG A 117 8.73 7.24 -10.62
C ARG A 117 8.50 8.69 -10.20
N LEU A 118 7.60 8.94 -9.26
CA LEU A 118 7.38 10.29 -8.72
C LEU A 118 8.67 10.83 -8.09
N ARG A 119 9.34 10.04 -7.24
CA ARG A 119 10.63 10.40 -6.64
C ARG A 119 11.65 10.78 -7.70
N HIS A 120 11.80 9.94 -8.73
CA HIS A 120 12.75 10.20 -9.80
C HIS A 120 12.41 11.46 -10.60
N ALA A 121 11.12 11.72 -10.85
CA ALA A 121 10.68 12.95 -11.51
C ALA A 121 11.00 14.19 -10.68
N PHE A 122 10.83 14.14 -9.36
CA PHE A 122 11.13 15.26 -8.47
C PHE A 122 12.64 15.45 -8.22
N ALA A 123 13.42 14.38 -8.16
CA ALA A 123 14.88 14.44 -8.01
C ALA A 123 15.57 15.07 -9.25
N LYS A 124 15.05 14.80 -10.46
CA LYS A 124 15.55 15.44 -11.70
C LYS A 124 15.38 16.96 -11.69
N ASN A 125 14.35 17.48 -11.02
CA ASN A 125 14.10 18.92 -10.94
C ASN A 125 15.04 19.64 -9.95
N GLN A 126 15.63 18.93 -8.97
CA GLN A 126 16.55 19.53 -7.98
C GLN A 126 17.99 19.67 -8.47
N LEU A 127 18.44 18.82 -9.42
CA LEU A 127 19.80 18.84 -9.95
C LEU A 127 20.14 20.11 -10.76
N HIS A 128 19.19 21.04 -10.92
CA HIS A 128 19.42 22.33 -11.55
C HIS A 128 19.74 23.49 -10.57
N GLU A 129 19.67 23.31 -9.24
CA GLU A 129 19.80 24.47 -8.32
C GLU A 129 20.75 24.36 -7.10
N SER A 130 21.41 23.23 -6.79
CA SER A 130 22.33 23.24 -5.62
C SER A 130 23.38 22.13 -5.57
N GLU A 131 24.65 22.52 -5.70
CA GLU A 131 25.85 21.75 -5.31
C GLU A 131 26.16 21.98 -3.82
N THR A 132 25.62 21.19 -2.90
CA THR A 132 26.25 21.00 -1.57
C THR A 132 26.03 19.57 -1.09
N PRO A 133 27.09 18.81 -0.75
CA PRO A 133 27.00 17.45 -0.25
C PRO A 133 27.21 17.44 1.27
N ASP A 134 26.20 17.85 2.05
CA ASP A 134 26.20 17.49 3.47
C ASP A 134 24.79 17.56 4.04
N GLY A 135 24.31 16.42 4.52
CA GLY A 135 22.98 16.27 5.09
C GLY A 135 22.48 14.84 4.92
N ASP A 136 22.45 14.11 6.04
CA ASP A 136 21.88 12.79 6.25
C ASP A 136 20.45 12.74 5.68
N SER A 137 20.36 12.40 4.39
CA SER A 137 19.15 12.58 3.61
C SER A 137 18.30 11.33 3.78
N ASN A 138 17.15 11.53 4.42
CA ASN A 138 16.06 10.56 4.55
C ASN A 138 15.43 10.29 3.16
N ASP A 139 16.23 9.72 2.26
CA ASP A 139 16.03 9.64 0.80
C ASP A 139 15.24 8.37 0.35
N GLY A 140 14.70 7.64 1.33
CA GLY A 140 14.01 6.37 1.09
C GLY A 140 12.52 6.54 0.79
N ILE A 141 11.94 5.57 0.08
CA ILE A 141 10.49 5.45 -0.07
C ILE A 141 9.93 4.80 1.18
N ARG A 142 8.84 5.36 1.70
CA ARG A 142 8.06 4.72 2.77
C ARG A 142 6.71 4.29 2.26
N LEU A 143 6.33 3.05 2.54
CA LEU A 143 5.03 2.53 2.15
C LEU A 143 4.33 1.84 3.32
N ILE A 144 3.10 2.27 3.61
CA ILE A 144 2.23 1.59 4.56
C ILE A 144 1.37 0.56 3.81
N LEU A 145 1.48 -0.71 4.19
CA LEU A 145 0.61 -1.78 3.75
C LEU A 145 -0.54 -1.90 4.75
N GLY A 146 -1.69 -1.33 4.38
CA GLY A 146 -2.85 -1.25 5.25
C GLY A 146 -4.07 -1.99 4.74
N GLY A 147 -4.99 -2.25 5.67
CA GLY A 147 -6.33 -2.72 5.35
C GLY A 147 -7.25 -2.77 6.56
N TYR A 148 -8.54 -2.90 6.28
CA TYR A 148 -9.60 -3.02 7.28
C TYR A 148 -10.25 -4.41 7.20
N SER A 149 -10.44 -5.06 8.35
CA SER A 149 -11.10 -6.37 8.48
C SER A 149 -10.42 -7.41 7.59
N PHE A 150 -11.12 -8.00 6.62
CA PHE A 150 -10.53 -8.87 5.61
C PHE A 150 -9.32 -8.25 4.89
N GLY A 151 -9.37 -6.95 4.55
CA GLY A 151 -8.23 -6.26 3.94
C GLY A 151 -6.99 -6.22 4.85
N SER A 152 -7.17 -6.12 6.18
CA SER A 152 -6.07 -6.16 7.15
C SER A 152 -5.42 -7.56 7.19
N LEU A 153 -6.25 -8.61 7.09
CA LEU A 153 -5.78 -9.99 7.02
C LEU A 153 -4.92 -10.19 5.76
N ILE A 154 -5.38 -9.72 4.60
CA ILE A 154 -4.61 -9.81 3.36
C ILE A 154 -3.32 -9.00 3.45
N ALA A 155 -3.39 -7.76 3.94
CA ALA A 155 -2.22 -6.89 4.10
C ALA A 155 -1.14 -7.55 4.98
N SER A 156 -1.52 -8.18 6.10
CA SER A 156 -0.57 -8.87 6.99
C SER A 156 0.16 -10.06 6.36
N HIS A 157 -0.32 -10.56 5.21
CA HIS A 157 0.30 -11.65 4.45
C HIS A 157 1.02 -11.16 3.19
N ALA A 158 1.09 -9.85 2.97
CA ALA A 158 1.82 -9.28 1.84
C ALA A 158 3.34 -9.56 1.99
N PRO A 159 4.04 -9.91 0.89
CA PRO A 159 5.47 -10.22 0.95
C PRO A 159 6.31 -8.99 1.31
N ASP A 160 7.52 -9.21 1.81
CA ASP A 160 8.50 -8.14 2.03
C ASP A 160 8.89 -7.46 0.71
N VAL A 161 9.45 -6.26 0.81
CA VAL A 161 9.75 -5.44 -0.38
C VAL A 161 10.79 -6.08 -1.29
N GLU A 162 11.77 -6.80 -0.75
CA GLU A 162 12.79 -7.51 -1.54
C GLU A 162 12.13 -8.60 -2.39
N VAL A 163 11.23 -9.36 -1.78
CA VAL A 163 10.47 -10.40 -2.46
C VAL A 163 9.57 -9.79 -3.54
N LEU A 164 8.88 -8.69 -3.24
CA LEU A 164 8.08 -7.98 -4.24
C LEU A 164 8.95 -7.51 -5.41
N GLN A 165 10.10 -6.89 -5.14
CA GLN A 165 11.01 -6.43 -6.19
C GLN A 165 11.49 -7.59 -7.06
N ASP A 166 11.79 -8.75 -6.47
CA ASP A 166 12.17 -9.95 -7.21
C ASP A 166 11.05 -10.48 -8.10
N ILE A 167 9.79 -10.45 -7.63
CA ILE A 167 8.60 -10.79 -8.43
C ILE A 167 8.54 -9.89 -9.67
N PHE A 168 8.71 -8.58 -9.48
CA PHE A 168 8.60 -7.61 -10.57
C PHE A 168 9.85 -7.55 -11.48
N ARG A 169 11.02 -8.06 -11.04
CA ARG A 169 12.26 -8.17 -11.84
C ARG A 169 12.37 -9.48 -12.64
N SER A 170 11.99 -10.62 -12.06
CA SER A 170 12.25 -11.98 -12.61
C SER A 170 11.37 -12.39 -13.80
N SER A 171 10.61 -11.44 -14.33
CA SER A 171 9.49 -11.64 -15.23
C SER A 171 9.94 -11.81 -16.70
N THR A 172 10.41 -13.00 -17.07
CA THR A 172 10.73 -13.30 -18.49
C THR A 172 9.96 -14.47 -19.12
N LYS A 173 9.17 -15.29 -18.38
CA LYS A 173 8.56 -16.52 -18.95
C LYS A 173 7.19 -16.99 -18.40
N SER A 174 6.30 -16.13 -17.88
CA SER A 174 5.00 -16.55 -17.28
C SER A 174 3.81 -15.67 -17.70
N PRO A 175 2.52 -16.13 -17.66
CA PRO A 175 1.35 -15.25 -17.86
C PRO A 175 1.33 -14.02 -16.93
N SER A 176 1.86 -14.18 -15.70
CA SER A 176 2.08 -13.07 -14.75
C SER A 176 3.01 -11.98 -15.28
N THR A 177 3.89 -12.29 -16.24
CA THR A 177 4.76 -11.32 -16.91
C THR A 177 3.99 -10.26 -17.68
N LYS A 178 2.87 -10.64 -18.30
CA LYS A 178 2.01 -9.68 -19.00
C LYS A 178 1.37 -8.71 -17.98
N SER A 179 0.79 -9.24 -16.90
CA SER A 179 0.19 -8.44 -15.84
C SER A 179 1.21 -7.48 -15.20
N ILE A 180 2.43 -7.96 -14.91
CA ILE A 180 3.52 -7.15 -14.34
C ILE A 180 3.92 -6.01 -15.28
N GLY A 181 4.09 -6.30 -16.58
CA GLY A 181 4.42 -5.27 -17.57
C GLY A 181 3.32 -4.22 -17.71
N GLU A 182 2.06 -4.65 -17.70
CA GLU A 182 0.90 -3.77 -17.75
C GLU A 182 0.80 -2.89 -16.50
N ILE A 183 0.99 -3.45 -15.31
CA ILE A 183 1.07 -2.69 -14.05
C ILE A 183 2.13 -1.59 -14.16
N GLY A 184 3.32 -1.91 -14.68
CA GLY A 184 4.39 -0.93 -14.84
C GLY A 184 4.09 0.17 -15.87
N ASN A 185 3.34 -0.16 -16.93
CA ASN A 185 2.86 0.81 -17.90
C ASN A 185 1.80 1.75 -17.30
N VAL A 186 0.88 1.22 -16.50
CA VAL A 186 -0.11 2.01 -15.77
C VAL A 186 0.56 2.94 -14.77
N ALA A 187 1.53 2.44 -13.98
CA ALA A 187 2.34 3.25 -13.06
C ALA A 187 3.08 4.38 -13.78
N ARG A 188 3.66 4.12 -14.97
CA ARG A 188 4.29 5.14 -15.80
C ARG A 188 3.28 6.20 -16.25
N LYS A 189 2.14 5.79 -16.79
CA LYS A 189 1.09 6.68 -17.29
C LYS A 189 0.58 7.60 -16.19
N ILE A 190 0.30 7.07 -15.01
CA ILE A 190 -0.23 7.84 -13.88
C ILE A 190 0.85 8.76 -13.31
N ALA A 191 2.12 8.33 -13.22
CA ALA A 191 3.23 9.20 -12.85
C ALA A 191 3.36 10.42 -13.77
N THR A 192 3.39 10.19 -15.09
CA THR A 192 3.46 11.28 -16.07
C THR A 192 2.27 12.23 -15.96
N ALA A 193 1.06 11.68 -15.76
CA ALA A 193 -0.13 12.51 -15.60
C ALA A 193 -0.08 13.35 -14.31
N SER A 194 0.44 12.78 -13.22
CA SER A 194 0.55 13.44 -11.91
C SER A 194 1.56 14.59 -11.92
N THR A 195 2.60 14.50 -12.74
CA THR A 195 3.61 15.58 -12.84
C THR A 195 3.31 16.57 -13.96
N ARG A 196 2.29 16.34 -14.80
CA ARG A 196 2.03 17.15 -16.01
C ARG A 196 1.71 18.61 -15.69
N HIS A 197 0.97 18.87 -14.62
CA HIS A 197 0.59 20.24 -14.22
C HIS A 197 1.70 20.99 -13.50
N LEU A 198 2.78 20.32 -13.10
CA LEU A 198 3.91 20.93 -12.41
C LEU A 198 4.83 21.69 -13.36
N GLY A 199 4.52 21.68 -14.67
CA GLY A 199 5.28 22.35 -15.71
C GLY A 199 6.60 21.64 -16.01
N PRO A 200 7.18 21.85 -17.20
CA PRO A 200 8.53 21.40 -17.46
C PRO A 200 9.52 22.37 -16.81
N ALA A 201 10.53 21.84 -16.11
CA ALA A 201 11.85 22.45 -16.27
C ALA A 201 12.23 22.21 -17.74
N ASN A 202 12.02 23.20 -18.62
CA ASN A 202 12.29 23.21 -20.07
C ASN A 202 11.49 22.26 -21.00
N PRO A 203 10.60 22.81 -21.87
CA PRO A 203 9.87 22.03 -22.89
C PRO A 203 10.75 21.38 -23.98
N ASP A 204 11.96 21.88 -24.21
CA ASP A 204 12.78 21.48 -25.38
C ASP A 204 13.54 20.15 -25.20
N GLN A 205 13.59 19.56 -24.01
CA GLN A 205 14.29 18.28 -23.78
C GLN A 205 13.38 17.04 -23.85
N PHE A 206 12.06 17.20 -23.75
CA PHE A 206 11.14 16.04 -23.75
C PHE A 206 10.93 15.40 -25.13
N VAL A 207 11.26 16.09 -26.21
CA VAL A 207 11.00 15.62 -27.58
C VAL A 207 12.18 14.82 -28.17
N GLN A 208 13.39 14.90 -27.62
CA GLN A 208 14.57 14.27 -28.24
C GLN A 208 14.96 12.88 -27.70
N GLU A 209 14.55 12.47 -26.50
CA GLU A 209 14.99 11.19 -25.90
C GLU A 209 13.95 10.05 -25.92
N THR A 210 12.74 10.27 -26.45
CA THR A 210 11.73 9.19 -26.54
C THR A 210 11.91 8.27 -27.75
N ALA A 211 12.90 8.51 -28.61
CA ALA A 211 13.12 7.77 -29.87
C ALA A 211 14.51 7.11 -30.01
N ALA A 212 15.40 7.23 -29.01
CA ALA A 212 16.74 6.67 -29.09
C ALA A 212 17.26 6.26 -27.71
N ASP A 213 16.84 5.10 -27.22
CA ASP A 213 17.64 4.41 -26.19
C ASP A 213 17.43 2.89 -26.32
N ASP A 214 17.94 2.37 -27.44
CA ASP A 214 18.22 0.96 -27.67
C ASP A 214 19.71 0.88 -28.06
N SER A 215 20.58 1.32 -27.14
CA SER A 215 22.02 1.07 -27.25
C SER A 215 22.71 1.18 -25.89
N ASP A 216 23.14 0.02 -25.41
CA ASP A 216 24.16 -0.20 -24.38
C ASP A 216 25.23 0.91 -24.34
N SER A 217 25.22 1.75 -23.29
CA SER A 217 26.43 2.45 -22.84
C SER A 217 26.35 2.83 -21.35
N ASP A 218 27.10 2.06 -20.56
CA ASP A 218 27.83 2.46 -19.35
C ASP A 218 27.11 3.39 -18.34
N PHE A 219 25.96 2.95 -17.82
CA PHE A 219 25.33 3.56 -16.66
C PHE A 219 25.81 2.84 -15.39
N GLN A 220 26.69 3.45 -14.60
CA GLN A 220 26.92 2.98 -13.23
C GLN A 220 25.57 2.92 -12.50
N PRO A 221 25.18 1.77 -11.91
CA PRO A 221 23.88 1.65 -11.27
C PRO A 221 23.85 2.54 -10.03
N ARG A 222 23.19 3.71 -10.12
CA ARG A 222 22.76 4.45 -8.92
C ARG A 222 22.04 3.45 -8.02
N ALA A 223 22.47 3.37 -6.76
CA ALA A 223 21.86 2.49 -5.77
C ALA A 223 20.33 2.68 -5.80
N SER A 224 19.59 1.58 -5.88
CA SER A 224 18.13 1.63 -5.80
C SER A 224 17.74 2.33 -4.50
N PRO A 225 16.73 3.23 -4.49
CA PRO A 225 16.31 3.89 -3.26
C PRO A 225 16.01 2.85 -2.19
N SER A 226 16.40 3.13 -0.95
CA SER A 226 15.96 2.32 0.18
C SER A 226 14.43 2.39 0.25
N VAL A 227 13.79 1.24 0.44
CA VAL A 227 12.34 1.18 0.62
C VAL A 227 12.06 0.60 1.99
N SER A 228 11.29 1.32 2.78
CA SER A 228 10.84 0.88 4.10
C SER A 228 9.34 0.64 4.07
N ILE A 229 8.90 -0.47 4.66
CA ILE A 229 7.48 -0.77 4.81
C ILE A 229 7.04 -0.71 6.27
N ALA A 230 5.76 -0.41 6.46
CA ALA A 230 5.05 -0.46 7.74
C ALA A 230 3.66 -1.05 7.52
N TYR A 231 3.01 -1.54 8.57
CA TYR A 231 1.68 -2.15 8.49
C TYR A 231 0.64 -1.35 9.29
N LEU A 232 -0.55 -1.19 8.70
CA LEU A 232 -1.71 -0.60 9.35
C LEU A 232 -2.89 -1.57 9.32
N LEU A 233 -3.19 -2.19 10.45
CA LEU A 233 -4.22 -3.20 10.56
C LEU A 233 -5.42 -2.64 11.33
N VAL A 234 -6.55 -2.43 10.65
CA VAL A 234 -7.78 -1.96 11.27
C VAL A 234 -8.74 -3.14 11.45
N SER A 235 -9.18 -3.39 12.68
CA SER A 235 -10.01 -4.55 13.07
C SER A 235 -9.47 -5.90 12.55
N PRO A 236 -8.26 -6.33 12.96
CA PRO A 236 -7.67 -7.57 12.46
C PRO A 236 -8.47 -8.83 12.81
N LEU A 237 -8.57 -9.73 11.83
CA LEU A 237 -9.26 -11.01 11.96
C LEU A 237 -8.27 -12.11 12.36
N LEU A 238 -8.41 -12.66 13.57
CA LEU A 238 -7.51 -13.69 14.09
C LEU A 238 -8.16 -15.09 14.06
N PRO A 239 -7.48 -16.14 13.56
CA PRO A 239 -7.99 -17.52 13.59
C PRO A 239 -8.25 -18.05 15.01
N PRO A 240 -9.22 -18.94 15.27
CA PRO A 240 -10.24 -19.44 14.34
C PRO A 240 -11.38 -18.42 14.26
N VAL A 241 -11.66 -17.91 13.05
CA VAL A 241 -12.84 -17.04 12.85
C VAL A 241 -13.99 -17.98 12.50
N SER A 242 -14.80 -18.34 13.49
CA SER A 242 -15.83 -19.38 13.38
C SER A 242 -16.88 -19.11 12.28
N HIS A 243 -16.93 -17.89 11.74
CA HIS A 243 -17.88 -17.46 10.70
C HIS A 243 -17.21 -16.86 9.46
N PHE A 244 -15.87 -16.78 9.42
CA PHE A 244 -15.10 -16.22 8.31
C PHE A 244 -14.05 -17.25 7.90
N LEU A 245 -14.33 -17.96 6.82
CA LEU A 245 -13.42 -18.83 6.03
C LEU A 245 -12.45 -19.71 6.84
N THR A 246 -12.74 -21.00 6.95
CA THR A 246 -12.01 -22.00 7.76
C THR A 246 -10.61 -22.40 7.22
N CYS A 247 -10.05 -21.72 6.22
CA CYS A 247 -8.90 -22.23 5.43
C CYS A 247 -7.69 -21.27 5.36
N PHE A 248 -7.43 -20.49 6.42
CA PHE A 248 -6.40 -19.43 6.39
C PHE A 248 -5.00 -19.81 6.86
N SER A 249 -4.79 -20.99 7.44
CA SER A 249 -3.57 -21.31 8.19
C SER A 249 -2.28 -21.37 7.35
N THR A 250 -2.36 -21.27 6.02
CA THR A 250 -1.19 -21.24 5.12
C THR A 250 -1.46 -20.42 3.85
N LEU A 251 -1.78 -19.13 3.97
CA LEU A 251 -1.73 -18.23 2.80
C LEU A 251 -0.31 -18.23 2.24
N SER A 252 -0.19 -18.49 0.95
CA SER A 252 1.08 -18.54 0.26
C SER A 252 0.93 -17.99 -1.14
N LEU A 253 1.91 -17.21 -1.56
CA LEU A 253 1.90 -16.57 -2.87
C LEU A 253 2.54 -17.50 -3.90
N ASN A 254 1.86 -17.71 -5.03
CA ASN A 254 2.42 -18.47 -6.14
C ASN A 254 2.98 -17.50 -7.17
N VAL A 255 4.29 -17.27 -7.12
CA VAL A 255 4.96 -16.48 -8.16
C VAL A 255 5.15 -17.39 -9.38
N GLY A 256 4.95 -16.84 -10.58
CA GLY A 256 5.10 -17.51 -11.89
C GLY A 256 6.45 -18.17 -12.18
N THR A 257 7.37 -18.23 -11.21
CA THR A 257 8.62 -19.00 -11.20
C THR A 257 8.47 -20.41 -10.58
N GLY A 258 7.29 -20.78 -10.09
CA GLY A 258 7.03 -22.08 -9.46
C GLY A 258 7.49 -22.20 -8.00
N LYS A 259 8.05 -21.12 -7.41
CA LYS A 259 8.38 -21.05 -5.99
C LYS A 259 7.18 -20.58 -5.17
N ARG A 260 6.75 -21.42 -4.23
CA ARG A 260 5.72 -21.07 -3.23
C ARG A 260 6.38 -20.23 -2.14
N ILE A 261 5.96 -18.97 -2.00
CA ILE A 261 6.47 -18.09 -0.95
C ILE A 261 5.54 -18.21 0.25
N GLN A 262 6.06 -18.78 1.33
CA GLN A 262 5.33 -18.86 2.59
C GLN A 262 5.64 -17.62 3.41
N VAL A 263 4.67 -16.72 3.49
CA VAL A 263 4.76 -15.53 4.33
C VAL A 263 4.42 -15.93 5.76
N ARG A 264 5.19 -15.42 6.73
CA ARG A 264 4.92 -15.58 8.16
C ARG A 264 4.51 -14.22 8.73
N PRO A 265 3.19 -13.91 8.80
CA PRO A 265 2.69 -12.61 9.22
C PRO A 265 3.30 -12.14 10.54
N ASP A 266 3.28 -12.99 11.57
CA ASP A 266 3.78 -12.62 12.90
C ASP A 266 5.24 -12.15 12.89
N HIS A 267 6.08 -12.76 12.05
CA HIS A 267 7.47 -12.34 11.89
C HIS A 267 7.58 -10.99 11.17
N GLN A 268 6.81 -10.77 10.10
CA GLN A 268 6.82 -9.50 9.38
C GLN A 268 6.28 -8.35 10.22
N LEU A 269 5.15 -8.57 10.89
CA LEU A 269 4.48 -7.59 11.74
C LEU A 269 5.33 -7.20 12.94
N SER A 270 6.15 -8.12 13.47
CA SER A 270 7.09 -7.83 14.54
C SER A 270 8.38 -7.15 14.05
N THR A 271 8.83 -7.45 12.82
CA THR A 271 10.04 -6.84 12.22
C THR A 271 9.81 -5.40 11.76
N HIS A 272 8.64 -5.11 11.20
CA HIS A 272 8.30 -3.81 10.66
C HIS A 272 7.55 -2.95 11.69
N SER A 273 7.52 -1.63 11.46
CA SER A 273 6.64 -0.77 12.25
C SER A 273 5.19 -1.15 11.94
N THR A 274 4.42 -1.47 12.97
CA THR A 274 3.05 -1.97 12.78
C THR A 274 2.13 -1.31 13.79
N LEU A 275 1.00 -0.79 13.31
CA LEU A 275 -0.12 -0.35 14.15
C LEU A 275 -1.32 -1.26 13.90
N ALA A 276 -1.83 -1.87 14.96
CA ALA A 276 -3.11 -2.57 14.95
C ALA A 276 -4.13 -1.78 15.78
N LEU A 277 -5.20 -1.32 15.13
CA LEU A 277 -6.33 -0.62 15.75
C LEU A 277 -7.50 -1.60 15.87
N TYR A 278 -8.04 -1.76 17.08
CA TYR A 278 -9.20 -2.63 17.29
C TYR A 278 -10.10 -2.13 18.41
N GLY A 279 -11.38 -2.48 18.34
CA GLY A 279 -12.37 -2.14 19.35
C GLY A 279 -12.51 -3.21 20.44
N ASP A 280 -12.89 -2.80 21.64
CA ASP A 280 -13.17 -3.71 22.75
C ASP A 280 -14.53 -4.44 22.62
N GLN A 281 -15.40 -3.95 21.74
CA GLN A 281 -16.72 -4.54 21.40
C GLN A 281 -16.73 -5.19 20.00
N ASP A 282 -15.57 -5.57 19.46
CA ASP A 282 -15.48 -6.26 18.18
C ASP A 282 -16.14 -7.67 18.26
N ILE A 283 -17.09 -7.89 17.36
CA ILE A 283 -17.92 -9.11 17.30
C ILE A 283 -17.26 -10.26 16.52
N PHE A 284 -16.23 -9.98 15.73
CA PHE A 284 -15.54 -10.97 14.89
C PHE A 284 -14.29 -11.53 15.58
N THR A 285 -13.51 -10.65 16.21
CA THR A 285 -12.36 -11.05 17.02
C THR A 285 -12.48 -10.42 18.40
N SER A 286 -12.59 -11.24 19.45
CA SER A 286 -12.78 -10.70 20.80
C SER A 286 -11.58 -9.90 21.31
N ALA A 287 -11.85 -8.85 22.10
CA ALA A 287 -10.81 -8.00 22.67
C ALA A 287 -9.73 -8.77 23.44
N PRO A 288 -10.05 -9.76 24.33
CA PRO A 288 -9.01 -10.52 25.02
C PRO A 288 -8.08 -11.29 24.08
N LYS A 289 -8.55 -11.68 22.90
CA LYS A 289 -7.74 -12.38 21.90
C LYS A 289 -6.81 -11.40 21.19
N LEU A 290 -7.32 -10.24 20.79
CA LEU A 290 -6.53 -9.16 20.18
C LEU A 290 -5.48 -8.60 21.12
N GLN A 291 -5.82 -8.42 22.40
CA GLN A 291 -4.90 -8.02 23.45
C GLN A 291 -3.74 -9.02 23.61
N ARG A 292 -4.05 -10.33 23.68
CA ARG A 292 -3.01 -11.38 23.79
C ARG A 292 -2.09 -11.40 22.57
N TRP A 293 -2.68 -11.44 21.37
CA TRP A 293 -1.93 -11.41 20.11
C TRP A 293 -1.04 -10.18 20.00
N SER A 294 -1.58 -8.99 20.33
CA SER A 294 -0.81 -7.74 20.32
C SER A 294 0.34 -7.76 21.33
N ALA A 295 0.09 -8.30 22.54
CA ALA A 295 1.12 -8.41 23.57
C ALA A 295 2.21 -9.43 23.20
N GLU A 296 1.87 -10.50 22.48
CA GLU A 296 2.83 -11.48 21.97
C GLU A 296 3.75 -10.86 20.91
N LEU A 297 3.18 -10.17 19.93
CA LEU A 297 3.98 -9.47 18.89
C LEU A 297 4.84 -8.35 19.48
N GLY A 298 4.29 -7.55 20.41
CA GLY A 298 5.03 -6.48 21.07
C GLY A 298 6.15 -6.94 21.99
N ARG A 299 6.15 -8.21 22.44
CA ARG A 299 7.23 -8.79 23.27
C ARG A 299 8.40 -9.33 22.45
N VAL A 300 8.24 -9.48 21.13
CA VAL A 300 9.34 -9.90 20.26
C VAL A 300 10.48 -8.87 20.38
N PRO A 301 11.74 -9.29 20.60
CA PRO A 301 12.87 -8.37 20.70
C PRO A 301 12.94 -7.41 19.50
N GLN A 302 13.18 -6.12 19.76
CA GLN A 302 13.25 -5.06 18.75
C GLN A 302 11.94 -4.80 17.99
N SER A 303 10.82 -5.40 18.42
CA SER A 303 9.55 -5.17 17.74
C SER A 303 9.08 -3.73 17.89
N ARG A 304 8.56 -3.19 16.79
CA ARG A 304 7.88 -1.90 16.72
C ARG A 304 6.37 -2.08 16.52
N PHE A 305 5.84 -3.23 16.93
CA PHE A 305 4.43 -3.52 16.90
C PHE A 305 3.70 -2.78 18.02
N GLN A 306 2.58 -2.13 17.68
CA GLN A 306 1.71 -1.44 18.62
C GLN A 306 0.26 -1.87 18.40
N GLY A 307 -0.32 -2.54 19.39
CA GLY A 307 -1.76 -2.75 19.49
C GLY A 307 -2.43 -1.57 20.20
N CYS A 308 -3.53 -1.06 19.65
CA CYS A 308 -4.30 0.04 20.20
C CYS A 308 -5.77 -0.37 20.29
N GLU A 309 -6.21 -0.62 21.52
CA GLU A 309 -7.60 -0.90 21.84
C GLU A 309 -8.38 0.39 22.05
N ILE A 310 -9.51 0.52 21.37
CA ILE A 310 -10.41 1.68 21.47
C ILE A 310 -11.65 1.28 22.25
N GLY A 311 -11.77 1.82 23.47
CA GLY A 311 -12.89 1.55 24.36
C GLY A 311 -14.23 2.03 23.81
N GLY A 312 -15.23 1.15 23.82
CA GLY A 312 -16.57 1.37 23.27
C GLY A 312 -16.66 1.23 21.75
N ALA A 313 -15.61 0.80 21.06
CA ALA A 313 -15.63 0.65 19.61
C ALA A 313 -16.03 -0.78 19.19
N GLY A 314 -16.93 -0.87 18.23
CA GLY A 314 -17.24 -2.11 17.52
C GLY A 314 -16.36 -2.31 16.29
N HIS A 315 -16.61 -3.39 15.56
CA HIS A 315 -15.85 -3.71 14.33
C HIS A 315 -15.99 -2.64 13.24
N PHE A 316 -17.17 -2.00 13.17
CA PHE A 316 -17.55 -1.05 12.13
C PHE A 316 -17.28 0.42 12.48
N TRP A 317 -16.75 0.71 13.69
CA TRP A 317 -16.32 2.04 14.12
C TRP A 317 -17.42 3.13 14.04
N ARG A 318 -18.68 2.78 14.31
CA ARG A 318 -19.84 3.70 14.16
C ARG A 318 -20.19 4.44 15.45
N GLU A 319 -19.58 4.07 16.57
CA GLU A 319 -19.96 4.59 17.87
C GLU A 319 -19.42 6.03 18.08
N ASP A 320 -20.14 6.82 18.87
CA ASP A 320 -19.84 8.24 19.03
C ASP A 320 -18.42 8.49 19.55
N GLY A 321 -17.69 9.38 18.86
CA GLY A 321 -16.32 9.76 19.21
C GLY A 321 -15.26 8.67 18.98
N VAL A 322 -15.63 7.48 18.51
CA VAL A 322 -14.67 6.42 18.16
C VAL A 322 -13.77 6.85 17.00
N GLU A 323 -14.34 7.33 15.90
CA GLU A 323 -13.58 7.77 14.72
C GLU A 323 -12.51 8.81 15.08
N THR A 324 -12.87 9.80 15.91
CA THR A 324 -11.93 10.84 16.36
C THR A 324 -10.76 10.25 17.13
N ARG A 325 -11.01 9.29 18.02
CA ARG A 325 -9.96 8.60 18.80
C ARG A 325 -9.05 7.77 17.90
N VAL A 326 -9.62 7.06 16.93
CA VAL A 326 -8.85 6.29 15.94
C VAL A 326 -7.92 7.18 15.15
N ARG A 327 -8.44 8.29 14.60
CA ARG A 327 -7.64 9.25 13.84
C ARG A 327 -6.52 9.86 14.67
N ASN A 328 -6.77 10.16 15.95
CA ASN A 328 -5.73 10.67 16.84
C ASN A 328 -4.60 9.66 17.06
N HIS A 329 -4.92 8.39 17.34
CA HIS A 329 -3.89 7.34 17.49
C HIS A 329 -3.14 7.06 16.19
N LEU A 330 -3.84 7.05 15.05
CA LEU A 330 -3.21 6.94 13.74
C LEU A 330 -2.23 8.09 13.52
N ARG A 331 -2.66 9.33 13.75
CA ARG A 331 -1.80 10.52 13.62
C ARG A 331 -0.58 10.44 14.52
N GLU A 332 -0.75 10.09 15.79
CA GLU A 332 0.36 9.92 16.74
C GLU A 332 1.37 8.86 16.26
N TRP A 333 0.90 7.75 15.69
CA TRP A 333 1.77 6.72 15.14
C TRP A 333 2.49 7.18 13.88
N LEU A 334 1.82 7.89 12.97
CA LEU A 334 2.42 8.46 11.76
C LEU A 334 3.55 9.45 12.06
N HIS A 335 3.48 10.18 13.18
CA HIS A 335 4.56 11.07 13.62
C HIS A 335 5.81 10.33 14.13
N ARG A 336 5.66 9.07 14.55
CA ARG A 336 6.77 8.26 15.08
C ARG A 336 7.53 7.49 14.01
N ILE A 337 6.87 7.21 12.88
CA ILE A 337 7.45 6.35 11.84
C ILE A 337 8.19 7.13 10.80
#